data_AF-A0A800LRL8-F1
#
_entry.id   AF-A0A800LRL8-F1
#
_cell.length_a   1.000
_cell.length_b   1.000
_cell.length_c   1.000
_cell.angle_alpha   90.00
_cell.angle_beta   90.00
_cell.angle_gamma   90.00
#
_symmetry.space_group_name_H-M   'P 1'
#
loop_
_entity.id
_entity.type
_entity.pdbx_description
1 polymer ?
#
loop_
_entity_poly.entity_id
_entity_poly.type
_entity_poly.pdbx_seq_one_letter_code
_entity_poly.pdbx_strand_id
1 'polypeptide(L)'
;MVSALPPFNEHLAADTGSGLLATGLLVLIAGLYLRRDMTIIATIGYLAFSLPHAVFHLQHPGEGMSTAQNVWNVTALWLVVVLAGTVLATEARQKTPS
;
A
#
# COMPACT_ATOMS: atom_id res chain seq x y z
N MET A 1 18.75 -6.11 -16.46
CA MET A 1 17.78 -7.23 -16.35
C MET A 1 16.34 -6.79 -16.66
N VAL A 2 15.90 -5.57 -16.28
CA VAL A 2 14.59 -5.04 -16.72
C VAL A 2 14.50 -4.81 -18.24
N SER A 3 15.61 -4.40 -18.88
CA SER A 3 15.67 -4.13 -20.32
C SER A 3 15.72 -5.36 -21.24
N ALA A 4 15.70 -6.58 -20.69
CA ALA A 4 15.83 -7.83 -21.44
C ALA A 4 14.50 -8.56 -21.66
N LEU A 5 13.40 -8.02 -21.12
CA LEU A 5 12.06 -8.63 -21.18
C LEU A 5 11.14 -7.80 -22.09
N PRO A 6 10.10 -8.42 -22.68
CA PRO A 6 9.08 -7.69 -23.43
C PRO A 6 8.43 -6.59 -22.58
N PRO A 7 7.79 -5.57 -23.19
CA PRO A 7 7.13 -4.47 -22.46
C PRO A 7 6.16 -4.95 -21.37
N PHE A 8 5.55 -6.12 -21.58
CA PHE A 8 4.84 -6.86 -20.54
C PHE A 8 5.72 -8.01 -20.02
N ASN A 9 5.90 -8.06 -18.70
CA ASN A 9 6.62 -9.11 -18.01
C ASN A 9 5.66 -9.85 -17.08
N GLU A 10 5.16 -11.00 -17.54
CA GLU A 10 4.19 -11.82 -16.80
C GLU A 10 4.70 -12.26 -15.43
N HIS A 11 5.98 -12.64 -15.34
CA HIS A 11 6.59 -13.06 -14.09
C HIS A 11 6.59 -11.91 -13.07
N LEU A 12 6.98 -10.70 -13.48
CA LEU A 12 6.95 -9.53 -12.60
C LEU A 12 5.52 -9.19 -12.16
N ALA A 13 4.54 -9.27 -13.07
CA ALA A 13 3.14 -9.02 -12.75
C ALA A 13 2.60 -10.03 -11.73
N ALA A 14 2.92 -11.32 -11.91
CA ALA A 14 2.52 -12.39 -11.00
C ALA A 14 3.18 -12.25 -9.61
N ASP A 15 4.49 -11.97 -9.57
CA ASP A 15 5.22 -11.77 -8.30
C ASP A 15 4.70 -10.55 -7.55
N THR A 16 4.50 -9.44 -8.26
CA THR A 16 3.98 -8.21 -7.65
C THR A 16 2.56 -8.44 -7.12
N GLY A 17 1.69 -9.07 -7.92
CA GLY A 17 0.33 -9.39 -7.51
C GLY A 17 0.27 -10.28 -6.27
N SER A 18 1.08 -11.35 -6.24
CA SER A 18 1.15 -12.25 -5.09
C SER A 18 1.73 -11.58 -3.84
N GLY A 19 2.75 -10.72 -4.00
CA GLY A 19 3.32 -9.92 -2.91
C GLY A 19 2.32 -8.90 -2.33
N LEU A 20 1.53 -8.24 -3.17
CA LEU A 20 0.46 -7.34 -2.73
C LEU A 20 -0.66 -8.10 -2.00
N LEU A 21 -1.05 -9.26 -2.49
CA LEU A 21 -2.03 -10.12 -1.82
C LEU A 21 -1.53 -10.55 -0.43
N ALA A 22 -0.29 -11.03 -0.33
CA ALA A 22 0.31 -11.42 0.94
C ALA A 22 0.37 -10.24 1.92
N THR A 23 0.76 -9.07 1.46
CA THR A 23 0.81 -7.84 2.28
C THR A 23 -0.59 -7.46 2.77
N GLY A 24 -1.60 -7.47 1.89
CA GLY A 24 -2.99 -7.17 2.24
C GLY A 24 -3.54 -8.14 3.29
N LEU A 25 -3.24 -9.44 3.17
CA LEU A 25 -3.61 -10.45 4.16
C LEU A 25 -2.94 -10.19 5.51
N LEU A 26 -1.66 -9.84 5.55
CA LEU A 26 -0.96 -9.54 6.79
C LEU A 26 -1.54 -8.32 7.53
N VAL A 27 -1.84 -7.24 6.81
CA VAL A 27 -2.46 -6.04 7.40
C VAL A 27 -3.87 -6.35 7.89
N LEU A 28 -4.66 -7.10 7.12
CA LEU A 28 -6.00 -7.52 7.52
C LEU A 28 -5.97 -8.37 8.79
N ILE A 29 -5.09 -9.38 8.83
CA ILE A 29 -4.88 -10.24 10.00
C ILE A 29 -4.46 -9.37 11.20
N ALA A 30 -3.45 -8.50 11.04
CA ALA A 30 -3.00 -7.64 12.13
C ALA A 30 -4.15 -6.78 12.70
N GLY A 31 -4.97 -6.19 11.82
CA GLY A 31 -6.16 -5.43 12.21
C GLY A 31 -7.25 -6.26 12.91
N LEU A 32 -7.49 -7.49 12.47
CA LEU A 32 -8.51 -8.37 13.05
C LEU A 32 -8.11 -8.96 14.41
N TYR A 33 -6.83 -9.29 14.61
CA TYR A 33 -6.35 -9.88 15.86
C TYR A 33 -6.00 -8.83 16.93
N LEU A 34 -6.11 -7.53 16.61
CA LEU A 34 -6.02 -6.38 17.53
C LEU A 34 -4.76 -6.37 18.43
N ARG A 35 -3.68 -6.98 17.96
CA ARG A 35 -2.39 -6.98 18.63
C ARG A 35 -1.61 -5.73 18.22
N ARG A 36 -1.52 -4.76 19.12
CA ARG A 36 -0.88 -3.45 18.89
C ARG A 36 0.50 -3.55 18.24
N ASP A 37 1.36 -4.43 18.74
CA ASP A 37 2.70 -4.68 18.21
C ASP A 37 2.65 -5.13 16.74
N MET A 38 1.79 -6.10 16.44
CA MET A 38 1.60 -6.61 15.08
C MET A 38 0.97 -5.56 14.16
N THR A 39 -0.03 -4.80 14.64
CA THR A 39 -0.67 -3.72 13.88
C THR A 39 0.33 -2.64 13.51
N ILE A 40 1.18 -2.20 14.45
CA ILE A 40 2.21 -1.20 14.17
C ILE A 40 3.18 -1.71 13.11
N ILE A 41 3.74 -2.92 13.28
CA ILE A 41 4.71 -3.50 12.35
C ILE A 41 4.10 -3.65 10.95
N ALA A 42 2.90 -4.24 10.86
CA ALA A 42 2.20 -4.43 9.59
C ALA A 42 1.89 -3.10 8.91
N THR A 43 1.45 -2.08 9.66
CA THR A 43 1.12 -0.77 9.11
C THR A 43 2.35 -0.02 8.63
N ILE A 44 3.48 -0.10 9.34
CA ILE A 44 4.76 0.46 8.87
C ILE A 44 5.18 -0.22 7.56
N GLY A 45 5.15 -1.55 7.50
CA GLY A 45 5.47 -2.30 6.29
C GLY A 45 4.57 -1.93 5.12
N TYR A 46 3.26 -1.78 5.36
CA TYR A 46 2.32 -1.38 4.34
C TYR A 46 2.50 0.06 3.85
N LEU A 47 2.86 0.99 4.74
CA LEU A 47 3.20 2.36 4.36
C LEU A 47 4.47 2.43 3.53
N ALA A 48 5.46 1.55 3.80
CA ALA A 48 6.67 1.46 2.99
C ALA A 48 6.39 1.09 1.52
N PHE A 49 5.29 0.39 1.23
CA PHE A 49 4.79 0.16 -0.13
C PHE A 49 3.86 1.29 -0.61
N SER A 50 2.79 1.58 0.15
CA SER A 50 1.68 2.40 -0.34
C SER A 50 2.05 3.86 -0.54
N LEU A 51 2.94 4.42 0.29
CA LEU A 51 3.36 5.82 0.13
C LEU A 51 4.18 6.05 -1.15
N PRO A 52 5.29 5.32 -1.42
CA PRO A 52 5.99 5.44 -2.69
C PRO A 52 5.09 5.17 -3.90
N HIS A 53 4.18 4.19 -3.80
CA HIS A 53 3.24 3.86 -4.87
C HIS A 53 2.26 4.99 -5.17
N ALA A 54 1.67 5.61 -4.14
CA ALA A 54 0.80 6.78 -4.30
C ALA A 54 1.54 7.98 -4.89
N VAL A 55 2.78 8.23 -4.45
CA VAL A 55 3.64 9.29 -5.00
C VAL A 55 3.95 9.03 -6.47
N PHE A 56 4.25 7.77 -6.84
CA PHE A 56 4.52 7.42 -8.23
C PHE A 56 3.32 7.73 -9.14
N HIS A 57 2.10 7.31 -8.77
CA HIS A 57 0.91 7.59 -9.57
C HIS A 57 0.51 9.06 -9.59
N LEU A 58 0.84 9.82 -8.55
CA LEU A 58 0.66 11.27 -8.55
C LEU A 58 1.58 11.96 -9.57
N GLN A 59 2.82 11.46 -9.72
CA GLN A 59 3.83 12.02 -10.62
C GLN A 59 3.72 11.49 -12.05
N HIS A 60 3.13 10.31 -12.25
CA HIS A 60 3.02 9.62 -13.53
C HIS A 60 1.57 9.25 -13.82
N PRO A 61 0.74 10.22 -14.26
CA PRO A 61 -0.62 9.94 -14.73
C PRO A 61 -0.59 8.87 -15.84
N GLY A 62 -1.55 7.96 -15.83
CA GLY A 62 -1.58 6.84 -16.77
C GLY A 62 -1.80 7.31 -18.21
N GLU A 63 -0.88 6.94 -19.10
CA GLU A 63 -1.04 7.14 -20.55
C GLU A 63 -2.27 6.33 -21.02
N GLY A 64 -3.30 7.02 -21.51
CA GLY A 64 -4.57 6.42 -21.92
C GLY A 64 -5.71 6.51 -20.90
N MET A 65 -5.45 7.01 -19.68
CA MET A 65 -6.50 7.34 -18.71
C MET A 65 -7.00 8.78 -18.90
N SER A 66 -8.31 8.98 -18.82
CA SER A 66 -8.89 10.33 -18.70
C SER A 66 -8.42 11.01 -17.41
N THR A 67 -8.51 12.35 -17.37
CA THR A 67 -8.20 13.13 -16.17
C THR A 67 -9.01 12.66 -14.96
N ALA A 68 -10.31 12.39 -15.13
CA ALA A 68 -11.17 11.92 -14.05
C ALA A 68 -10.71 10.56 -13.50
N GLN A 69 -10.30 9.63 -14.37
CA GLN A 69 -9.76 8.33 -13.94
C GLN A 69 -8.44 8.48 -13.19
N ASN A 70 -7.55 9.37 -13.64
CA ASN A 70 -6.30 9.65 -12.93
C ASN A 70 -6.55 10.27 -11.55
N VAL A 71 -7.49 11.22 -11.45
CA VAL A 71 -7.89 11.80 -10.15
C VAL A 71 -8.42 10.71 -9.23
N TRP A 72 -9.34 9.86 -9.71
CA TRP A 72 -9.86 8.78 -8.88
C TRP A 72 -8.79 7.79 -8.43
N ASN A 73 -7.86 7.44 -9.32
CA ASN A 73 -6.74 6.57 -8.98
C ASN A 73 -5.90 7.17 -7.85
N VAL A 74 -5.42 8.41 -8.02
CA VAL A 74 -4.58 9.09 -7.03
C VAL A 74 -5.34 9.28 -5.71
N THR A 75 -6.62 9.68 -5.76
CA THR A 75 -7.44 9.83 -4.55
C THR A 75 -7.60 8.52 -3.78
N ALA A 76 -7.87 7.41 -4.47
CA ALA A 76 -7.98 6.10 -3.84
C ALA A 76 -6.67 5.67 -3.16
N LEU A 77 -5.53 5.89 -3.84
CA LEU A 77 -4.22 5.56 -3.29
C LEU A 77 -3.88 6.39 -2.05
N TRP A 78 -4.13 7.70 -2.08
CA TRP A 78 -3.89 8.56 -0.93
C TRP A 78 -4.85 8.31 0.23
N LEU A 79 -6.10 7.92 -0.04
CA LEU A 79 -7.02 7.50 1.00
C LEU A 79 -6.44 6.34 1.81
N VAL A 80 -5.88 5.34 1.13
CA VAL A 80 -5.23 4.19 1.77
C VAL A 80 -4.03 4.62 2.63
N VAL A 81 -3.19 5.52 2.12
CA VAL A 81 -2.05 6.07 2.88
C VAL A 81 -2.52 6.81 4.13
N VAL A 82 -3.55 7.63 4.04
CA VAL A 82 -4.11 8.38 5.17
C VAL A 82 -4.72 7.43 6.21
N LEU A 83 -5.46 6.41 5.77
CA LEU A 83 -6.03 5.41 6.66
C LEU A 83 -4.94 4.65 7.42
N ALA A 84 -3.93 4.13 6.71
CA ALA A 84 -2.80 3.45 7.32
C ALA A 84 -2.02 4.38 8.27
N GLY A 85 -1.75 5.62 7.87
CA GLY A 85 -1.11 6.62 8.73
C GLY A 85 -1.92 6.94 9.99
N THR A 86 -3.25 6.98 9.87
CA THR A 86 -4.16 7.18 11.01
C THR A 86 -4.10 6.00 11.97
N VAL A 87 -4.20 4.76 11.47
CA VAL A 87 -4.08 3.54 12.28
C VAL A 87 -2.74 3.51 13.01
N LEU A 88 -1.64 3.78 12.31
CA LEU A 88 -0.31 3.83 12.93
C LEU A 88 -0.25 4.88 14.04
N ALA A 89 -0.76 6.09 13.77
CA ALA A 89 -0.77 7.17 14.75
C ALA A 89 -1.65 6.84 15.98
N THR A 90 -2.82 6.21 15.78
CA THR A 90 -3.70 5.82 16.89
C THR A 90 -3.06 4.73 17.74
N GLU A 91 -2.53 3.68 17.10
CA GLU A 91 -1.87 2.58 17.81
C GLU A 91 -0.62 3.06 18.53
N ALA A 92 0.19 3.93 17.92
CA ALA A 92 1.38 4.50 18.57
C ALA A 92 1.04 5.36 19.80
N ARG A 93 -0.12 6.02 19.81
CA ARG A 93 -0.56 6.93 20.89
C ARG A 93 -1.26 6.23 22.05
N GLN A 94 -1.83 5.04 21.84
CA GLN A 94 -2.43 4.28 22.92
C GLN A 94 -1.38 4.05 24.02
N LYS A 95 -1.73 4.12 25.31
CA LYS A 95 -0.81 3.73 26.38
C LYS A 95 -0.97 2.22 26.61
N THR A 96 0.12 1.47 26.76
CA THR A 96 0.03 0.09 27.21
C THR A 96 -0.59 0.11 28.62
N PRO A 97 -1.72 -0.58 28.86
CA PRO A 97 -2.26 -0.68 30.21
C PRO A 97 -1.18 -1.32 31.10
N SER A 98 -0.90 -0.66 32.23
CA SER A 98 0.06 -1.09 33.27
C SER A 98 -0.40 -2.35 33.97
#